data_AF-A0A172TQ64-F1
#
_entry.id   AF-A0A172TQ64-F1
#
_cell.length_a   1.000
_cell.length_b   1.000
_cell.length_c   1.000
_cell.angle_alpha   90.00
_cell.angle_beta   90.00
_cell.angle_gamma   90.00
#
_symmetry.space_group_name_H-M   'P 1'
#
loop_
_entity.id
_entity.type
_entity.pdbx_description
1 polymer ?
#
loop_
_entity_poly.entity_id
_entity_poly.type
_entity_poly.pdbx_seq_one_letter_code
_entity_poly.pdbx_strand_id
1 'polypeptide(L)'
;MPQDADVYSFLEMYIAKRMQQVADIEKAVERYEKRRIKEEQVYQSMSGIRKMLTGKKPDHHLAVEHIHYVKKPLETARRIRGEIETARAMLTEQ
;
A
#
# COMPACT_ATOMS: atom_id res chain seq x y z
N MET A 1 36.59 -13.28 -4.01
CA MET A 1 37.33 -12.45 -3.02
C MET A 1 36.38 -12.15 -1.86
N PRO A 2 36.81 -11.79 -0.64
CA PRO A 2 35.89 -11.44 0.45
C PRO A 2 34.98 -10.24 0.12
N GLN A 3 35.40 -9.37 -0.81
CA GLN A 3 34.64 -8.22 -1.29
C GLN A 3 33.32 -8.57 -1.98
N ASP A 4 33.26 -9.72 -2.67
CA ASP A 4 32.06 -10.14 -3.39
C ASP A 4 30.96 -10.54 -2.38
N ALA A 5 31.33 -11.31 -1.35
CA ALA A 5 30.41 -11.78 -0.31
C ALA A 5 29.74 -10.64 0.49
N ASP A 6 30.46 -9.55 0.74
CA ASP A 6 29.91 -8.37 1.42
C ASP A 6 28.88 -7.63 0.57
N VAL A 7 29.10 -7.52 -0.75
CA VAL A 7 28.16 -6.91 -1.69
C VAL A 7 26.89 -7.74 -1.80
N TYR A 8 27.03 -9.06 -1.81
CA TYR A 8 25.91 -10.01 -1.80
C TYR A 8 25.01 -9.86 -0.57
N SER A 9 25.62 -9.92 0.61
CA SER A 9 24.90 -9.74 1.89
C SER A 9 24.19 -8.38 1.96
N PHE A 10 24.82 -7.33 1.44
CA PHE A 10 24.21 -6.02 1.34
C PHE A 10 22.97 -6.01 0.43
N LEU A 11 23.05 -6.62 -0.77
CA LEU A 11 21.93 -6.71 -1.70
C LEU A 11 20.75 -7.51 -1.14
N GLU A 12 21.02 -8.62 -0.45
CA GLU A 12 19.97 -9.41 0.21
C GLU A 12 19.27 -8.61 1.31
N MET A 13 20.03 -7.92 2.18
CA MET A 13 19.48 -7.06 3.21
C MET A 13 18.67 -5.89 2.62
N TYR A 14 19.17 -5.30 1.52
CA TYR A 14 18.46 -4.27 0.78
C TYR A 14 17.11 -4.79 0.26
N ILE A 15 17.10 -5.94 -0.41
CA ILE A 15 15.88 -6.58 -0.93
C ILE A 15 14.89 -6.85 0.21
N ALA A 16 15.34 -7.43 1.32
CA ALA A 16 14.50 -7.72 2.48
C ALA A 16 13.84 -6.45 3.03
N LYS A 17 14.61 -5.37 3.17
CA LYS A 17 14.09 -4.07 3.64
C LYS A 17 13.07 -3.47 2.68
N ARG A 18 13.30 -3.55 1.36
CA ARG A 18 12.35 -3.07 0.35
C ARG A 18 11.07 -3.91 0.35
N MET A 19 11.19 -5.23 0.51
CA MET A 19 10.03 -6.14 0.62
C MET A 19 9.17 -5.80 1.85
N GLN A 20 9.80 -5.54 3.00
CA GLN A 20 9.08 -5.11 4.20
C GLN A 20 8.34 -3.78 3.97
N GLN A 21 8.96 -2.82 3.30
CA GLN A 21 8.31 -1.55 2.96
C GLN A 21 7.09 -1.73 2.06
N VAL A 22 7.14 -2.64 1.09
CA VAL A 22 5.97 -3.00 0.26
C VAL A 22 4.86 -3.56 1.14
N ALA A 23 5.19 -4.53 2.00
CA ALA A 23 4.21 -5.14 2.90
C ALA A 23 3.56 -4.12 3.84
N ASP A 24 4.32 -3.16 4.36
CA ASP A 24 3.81 -2.11 5.24
C ASP A 24 2.84 -1.18 4.51
N ILE A 25 3.16 -0.82 3.26
CA ILE A 25 2.27 -0.03 2.39
C ILE A 25 0.96 -0.78 2.15
N GLU A 26 1.04 -2.06 1.75
CA GLU A 26 -0.14 -2.87 1.47
C GLU A 26 -1.02 -3.03 2.71
N LYS A 27 -0.42 -3.27 3.87
CA LYS A 27 -1.12 -3.34 5.15
C LYS A 27 -1.79 -2.01 5.51
N ALA A 28 -1.19 -0.87 5.16
CA ALA A 28 -1.79 0.44 5.39
C ALA A 28 -3.02 0.68 4.51
N VAL A 29 -2.93 0.32 3.22
CA VAL A 29 -4.03 0.34 2.26
C VAL A 29 -5.18 -0.56 2.74
N GLU A 30 -4.87 -1.80 3.11
CA GLU A 30 -5.86 -2.77 3.60
C GLU A 30 -6.62 -2.24 4.84
N ARG A 31 -5.90 -1.63 5.79
CA ARG A 31 -6.54 -1.01 6.98
C ARG A 31 -7.46 0.14 6.60
N TYR A 32 -7.08 0.95 5.61
CA TYR A 32 -7.94 2.03 5.12
C TYR A 32 -9.21 1.46 4.48
N GLU A 33 -9.08 0.50 3.57
CA GLU A 33 -10.23 -0.09 2.88
C GLU A 33 -11.18 -0.81 3.85
N LYS A 34 -10.64 -1.58 4.82
CA LYS A 34 -11.45 -2.20 5.88
C LYS A 34 -12.25 -1.19 6.69
N ARG A 35 -11.67 -0.02 7.00
CA ARG A 35 -12.41 1.05 7.70
C ARG A 35 -13.48 1.65 6.80
N ARG A 36 -13.16 1.95 5.54
CA ARG A 36 -14.11 2.49 4.55
C ARG A 36 -15.30 1.57 4.32
N ILE A 37 -15.09 0.27 4.22
CA ILE A 37 -16.18 -0.72 4.07
C ILE A 37 -17.08 -0.72 5.31
N LYS A 38 -16.50 -0.66 6.52
CA LYS A 38 -17.29 -0.56 7.75
C LYS A 38 -18.11 0.72 7.82
N GLU A 39 -17.52 1.86 7.45
CA GLU A 39 -18.24 3.14 7.38
C GLU A 39 -19.42 3.07 6.40
N GLU A 40 -19.22 2.46 5.23
CA GLU A 40 -20.25 2.28 4.22
C GLU A 40 -21.38 1.36 4.74
N GLN A 41 -21.05 0.24 5.37
CA GLN A 41 -22.05 -0.67 5.97
C GLN A 41 -22.85 -0.01 7.09
N VAL A 42 -22.18 0.76 7.95
CA VAL A 42 -22.84 1.55 9.00
C VAL A 42 -23.78 2.57 8.36
N TYR A 43 -23.35 3.29 7.32
CA TYR A 43 -24.21 4.23 6.62
C TYR A 43 -25.41 3.52 5.99
N GLN A 44 -25.20 2.42 5.27
CA GLN A 44 -26.27 1.66 4.61
C GLN A 44 -27.29 1.10 5.61
N SER A 45 -26.85 0.64 6.79
CA SER A 45 -27.73 0.12 7.85
C SER A 45 -28.53 1.20 8.60
N MET A 46 -28.21 2.49 8.45
CA MET A 46 -29.00 3.57 9.06
C MET A 46 -30.39 3.73 8.41
N SER A 47 -31.38 4.08 9.24
CA SER A 47 -32.71 4.46 8.76
C SER A 47 -32.67 5.74 7.92
N GLY A 48 -33.62 5.90 6.99
CA GLY A 48 -33.68 7.05 6.09
C GLY A 48 -33.69 8.40 6.81
N ILE A 49 -34.36 8.48 7.97
CA ILE A 49 -34.38 9.68 8.82
C ILE A 49 -32.97 10.00 9.37
N ARG A 50 -32.23 8.99 9.85
CA ARG A 50 -30.85 9.20 10.33
C ARG A 50 -29.91 9.58 9.19
N LYS A 51 -30.05 8.99 8.00
CA LYS A 51 -29.26 9.36 6.80
C LYS A 51 -29.47 10.82 6.39
N MET A 52 -30.70 11.31 6.50
CA MET A 52 -31.05 12.69 6.16
C MET A 52 -30.41 13.68 7.16
N LEU A 53 -30.32 13.32 8.44
CA LEU A 53 -29.70 14.15 9.48
C LEU A 53 -28.17 14.12 9.48
N THR A 54 -27.54 13.01 9.07
CA THR A 54 -26.07 12.86 9.12
C THR A 54 -25.34 13.49 7.93
N GLY A 55 -26.04 13.79 6.83
CA GLY A 55 -25.45 14.39 5.63
C GLY A 55 -24.51 13.42 4.89
N LYS A 56 -24.80 13.09 3.63
CA LYS A 56 -23.90 12.26 2.82
C LYS A 56 -22.59 13.04 2.58
N LYS A 57 -21.42 12.46 2.89
CA LYS A 57 -20.13 13.01 2.43
C LYS A 57 -20.18 13.15 0.89
N PRO A 58 -19.82 14.30 0.30
CA PRO A 58 -19.89 14.48 -1.16
C PRO A 58 -18.98 13.47 -1.88
N ASP A 59 -19.46 12.93 -3.00
CA ASP A 59 -18.77 11.85 -3.76
C ASP A 59 -17.36 12.25 -4.23
N HIS A 60 -17.09 13.55 -4.39
CA HIS A 60 -15.75 14.04 -4.75
C HIS A 60 -14.70 13.79 -3.64
N HIS A 61 -15.07 13.91 -2.35
CA HIS A 61 -14.11 13.66 -1.26
C HIS A 61 -13.68 12.19 -1.22
N LEU A 62 -14.57 11.27 -1.55
CA LEU A 62 -14.29 9.83 -1.60
C LEU A 62 -13.25 9.48 -2.66
N ALA A 63 -13.34 10.10 -3.84
CA ALA A 63 -12.37 9.89 -4.91
C ALA A 63 -10.97 10.40 -4.53
N VAL A 64 -10.88 11.58 -3.90
CA VAL A 64 -9.62 12.17 -3.45
C VAL A 64 -8.99 11.32 -2.35
N GLU A 65 -9.78 10.91 -1.36
CA GLU A 65 -9.33 10.00 -0.30
C GLU A 65 -8.81 8.68 -0.88
N HIS A 66 -9.51 8.08 -1.85
CA HIS A 66 -9.07 6.85 -2.51
C HIS A 66 -7.75 7.04 -3.30
N ILE A 67 -7.59 8.14 -4.02
CA ILE A 67 -6.33 8.44 -4.71
C ILE A 67 -5.17 8.54 -3.72
N HIS A 68 -5.40 9.22 -2.59
CA HIS A 68 -4.35 9.47 -1.60
C HIS A 68 -3.99 8.24 -0.76
N TYR A 69 -4.99 7.48 -0.31
CA TYR A 69 -4.80 6.37 0.63
C TYR A 69 -4.69 4.99 -0.03
N VAL A 70 -5.02 4.87 -1.33
CA VAL A 70 -4.95 3.60 -2.07
C VAL A 70 -4.05 3.72 -3.29
N LYS A 71 -4.41 4.59 -4.24
CA LYS A 71 -3.73 4.63 -5.54
C LYS A 71 -2.25 5.01 -5.43
N LYS A 72 -1.93 6.17 -4.84
CA LYS A 72 -0.54 6.64 -4.70
C LYS A 72 0.34 5.68 -3.86
N PRO A 73 -0.15 5.13 -2.73
CA PRO A 73 0.59 4.10 -2.00
C PRO A 73 0.87 2.85 -2.85
N LEU A 74 -0.12 2.32 -3.58
CA LEU A 74 0.10 1.15 -4.43
C LEU A 74 1.03 1.43 -5.61
N GLU A 75 0.98 2.62 -6.20
CA GLU A 75 1.97 3.06 -7.19
C GLU A 75 3.40 3.07 -6.61
N THR A 76 3.53 3.51 -5.36
CA THR A 76 4.82 3.48 -4.64
C THR A 76 5.27 2.04 -4.42
N ALA A 77 4.39 1.15 -3.95
CA ALA A 77 4.69 -0.27 -3.80
C ALA A 77 5.12 -0.92 -5.12
N ARG A 78 4.45 -0.59 -6.24
CA ARG A 78 4.80 -1.07 -7.58
C ARG A 78 6.20 -0.64 -8.01
N ARG A 79 6.56 0.62 -7.76
CA ARG A 79 7.92 1.14 -8.03
C ARG A 79 8.96 0.39 -7.19
N ILE A 80 8.70 0.18 -5.91
CA ILE A 80 9.60 -0.57 -5.01
C ILE A 80 9.77 -2.03 -5.50
N ARG A 81 8.70 -2.67 -5.99
CA ARG A 81 8.78 -4.01 -6.58
C ARG A 81 9.72 -4.06 -7.78
N GLY A 82 9.65 -3.09 -8.69
CA GLY A 82 10.58 -3.02 -9.83
C GLY A 82 12.04 -2.87 -9.40
N GLU A 83 12.31 -2.12 -8.32
CA GLU A 83 13.66 -2.04 -7.75
C GLU A 83 14.13 -3.37 -7.14
N ILE A 84 13.23 -4.10 -6.47
CA ILE A 84 13.52 -5.44 -5.93
C ILE A 84 13.85 -6.41 -7.08
N GLU A 85 13.05 -6.39 -8.15
CA GLU A 85 13.29 -7.23 -9.34
C GLU A 85 14.66 -6.93 -9.96
N THR A 86 15.01 -5.65 -10.09
CA THR A 86 16.32 -5.22 -10.58
C THR A 86 17.45 -5.72 -9.67
N ALA A 87 17.31 -5.57 -8.35
CA ALA A 87 18.31 -6.04 -7.39
C ALA A 87 18.44 -7.57 -7.39
N ARG A 88 17.35 -8.31 -7.60
CA ARG A 88 17.37 -9.78 -7.74
C ARG A 88 18.04 -10.24 -9.02
N ALA A 89 17.85 -9.53 -10.14
CA ALA A 89 18.56 -9.83 -11.38
C ALA A 89 20.08 -9.73 -11.18
N MET A 90 20.55 -8.69 -10.48
CA MET A 90 21.98 -8.52 -10.14
C MET A 90 22.55 -9.66 -9.29
N LEU A 91 21.71 -10.33 -8.48
CA LEU A 91 22.11 -11.53 -7.72
C LEU A 91 22.23 -12.79 -8.58
N THR A 92 21.50 -12.85 -9.71
CA THR A 92 21.36 -14.05 -10.55
C THR A 92 22.34 -14.06 -11.73
N GLU A 93 22.82 -12.90 -12.18
CA GLU A 93 23.77 -12.76 -13.31
C GLU A 93 25.26 -13.02 -12.94
N GLN A 94 25.55 -13.79 -11.89
CA GLN A 94 26.92 -14.24 -11.57
C GLN A 94 27.12 -15.74 -11.77
#